data_AF-A0A2D0HA82-F1
#
_entry.id   AF-A0A2D0HA82-F1
#
_cell.length_a   1.000
_cell.length_b   1.000
_cell.length_c   1.000
_cell.angle_alpha   90.00
_cell.angle_beta   90.00
_cell.angle_gamma   90.00
#
_symmetry.space_group_name_H-M   'P 1'
#
loop_
_entity.id
_entity.type
_entity.pdbx_description
1 polymer ?
#
loop_
_entity_poly.entity_id
_entity_poly.type
_entity_poly.pdbx_seq_one_letter_code
_entity_poly.pdbx_strand_id
1 'polypeptide(L)'
;MTWLRDELDALKPDFTKGGFTDELLVQSIDQTTDLVIQFAQIAEVIATMNNSDAAHEIYKQFELILERYNLPRTFSGSYKDFDFDFYKFIGHELFVSFFSFLIRENRWELIANLLEEGIYVENDQISREQGLVSFIYVSEYVKLLDSRKERLHLNQISIHADILNKRHTQGELAKVIPMQEFMDADCFLFLRSEFIAPGASQWDKWIPWSKVYMQKVPRYLLEASHTKYAEKLLRPLGIKNIDTFRTRLPDASNKLGKMFSNGFSYSSPLRIDPSTIASR
;
A
#
# COMPACT_ATOMS: atom_id res chain seq x y z
N MET A 1 -7.91 8.31 -14.61
CA MET A 1 -8.07 8.56 -13.16
C MET A 1 -8.72 9.90 -12.86
N THR A 2 -8.81 10.87 -13.78
CA THR A 2 -9.57 12.13 -13.55
C THR A 2 -10.98 11.86 -13.03
N TRP A 3 -11.71 10.95 -13.66
CA TRP A 3 -13.04 10.52 -13.21
C TRP A 3 -13.02 9.97 -11.78
N LEU A 4 -12.03 9.14 -11.44
CA LEU A 4 -11.89 8.53 -10.11
C LEU A 4 -11.63 9.59 -9.04
N ARG A 5 -10.73 10.54 -9.32
CA ARG A 5 -10.47 11.69 -8.45
C ARG A 5 -11.75 12.50 -8.21
N ASP A 6 -12.52 12.79 -9.25
CA ASP A 6 -13.74 13.60 -9.13
C ASP A 6 -14.81 12.89 -8.29
N GLU A 7 -14.98 11.58 -8.47
CA GLU A 7 -15.87 10.76 -7.64
C GLU A 7 -15.38 10.70 -6.17
N LEU A 8 -14.06 10.57 -5.93
CA LEU A 8 -13.50 10.65 -4.58
C LEU A 8 -13.70 12.03 -3.95
N ASP A 9 -13.53 13.11 -4.71
CA ASP A 9 -13.76 14.48 -4.23
C ASP A 9 -15.24 14.70 -3.85
N ALA A 10 -16.18 14.01 -4.50
CA ALA A 10 -17.60 14.01 -4.15
C ALA A 10 -17.93 13.16 -2.90
N LEU A 11 -17.19 12.08 -2.65
CA LEU A 11 -17.41 11.16 -1.52
C LEU A 11 -16.65 11.53 -0.24
N LYS A 12 -15.68 12.45 -0.33
CA LYS A 12 -14.87 12.86 0.82
C LYS A 12 -15.75 13.34 1.99
N PRO A 13 -15.31 13.10 3.25
CA PRO A 13 -16.10 13.48 4.41
C PRO A 13 -16.23 15.01 4.51
N ASP A 14 -17.44 15.48 4.82
CA ASP A 14 -17.69 16.87 5.19
C ASP A 14 -17.71 17.00 6.70
N PHE A 15 -16.55 17.35 7.27
CA PHE A 15 -16.36 17.52 8.71
C PHE A 15 -17.12 18.72 9.30
N THR A 16 -17.76 19.56 8.49
CA THR A 16 -18.57 20.69 8.97
C THR A 16 -20.00 20.29 9.36
N LYS A 17 -20.47 19.11 8.92
CA LYS A 17 -21.83 18.60 9.18
C LYS A 17 -22.13 18.23 10.64
N GLY A 18 -21.14 18.34 11.54
CA GLY A 18 -21.24 17.89 12.93
C GLY A 18 -21.15 16.36 13.08
N GLY A 19 -21.11 15.88 14.32
CA GLY A 19 -20.85 14.46 14.63
C GLY A 19 -19.37 14.16 14.90
N PHE A 20 -19.03 12.88 15.06
CA PHE A 20 -17.65 12.45 15.25
C PHE A 20 -16.92 12.38 13.90
N THR A 21 -15.83 13.14 13.75
CA THR A 21 -15.07 13.21 12.48
C THR A 21 -14.58 11.85 12.01
N ASP A 22 -14.20 10.97 12.93
CA ASP A 22 -13.77 9.62 12.59
C ASP A 22 -14.92 8.71 12.10
N GLU A 23 -16.17 8.97 12.52
CA GLU A 23 -17.34 8.27 11.98
C GLU A 23 -17.65 8.73 10.55
N LEU A 24 -17.56 10.04 10.30
CA LEU A 24 -17.72 10.59 8.96
C LEU A 24 -16.67 10.02 8.00
N LEU A 25 -15.41 9.91 8.45
CA LEU A 25 -14.35 9.28 7.67
C LEU A 25 -14.68 7.82 7.29
N VAL A 26 -15.04 6.99 8.28
CA VAL A 26 -15.36 5.57 8.03
C VAL A 26 -16.56 5.42 7.10
N GLN A 27 -17.59 6.26 7.27
CA GLN A 27 -18.77 6.26 6.38
C GLN A 27 -18.39 6.63 4.94
N SER A 28 -17.56 7.66 4.74
CA SER A 28 -17.06 8.03 3.41
C SER A 28 -16.21 6.92 2.80
N ILE A 29 -15.36 6.25 3.58
CA ILE A 29 -14.59 5.09 3.11
C ILE A 29 -15.51 3.94 2.68
N ASP A 30 -16.56 3.63 3.46
CA ASP A 30 -17.49 2.56 3.12
C ASP A 30 -18.20 2.83 1.77
N GLN A 31 -18.50 4.10 1.47
CA GLN A 31 -19.13 4.52 0.21
C GLN A 31 -18.24 4.36 -1.03
N THR A 32 -16.92 4.17 -0.88
CA THR A 32 -16.02 4.00 -2.03
C THR A 32 -15.97 2.58 -2.60
N THR A 33 -16.66 1.61 -2.00
CA THR A 33 -16.52 0.18 -2.35
C THR A 33 -16.70 -0.06 -3.85
N ASP A 34 -17.78 0.46 -4.46
CA ASP A 34 -18.06 0.28 -5.88
C ASP A 34 -17.04 1.00 -6.78
N LEU A 35 -16.51 2.12 -6.30
CA LEU A 35 -15.49 2.90 -6.99
C LEU A 35 -14.14 2.16 -7.04
N VAL A 36 -13.76 1.52 -5.93
CA VAL A 36 -12.58 0.66 -5.85
C VAL A 36 -12.74 -0.58 -6.73
N ILE A 37 -13.94 -1.18 -6.80
CA ILE A 37 -14.24 -2.30 -7.71
C ILE A 37 -14.03 -1.89 -9.17
N GLN A 38 -14.56 -0.73 -9.58
CA GLN A 38 -14.40 -0.24 -10.96
C GLN A 38 -12.92 0.00 -11.31
N PHE A 39 -12.16 0.62 -10.40
CA PHE A 39 -10.72 0.77 -10.58
C PHE A 39 -10.02 -0.59 -10.68
N ALA A 40 -10.36 -1.52 -9.78
CA ALA A 40 -9.75 -2.84 -9.73
C ALA A 40 -9.95 -3.63 -11.04
N GLN A 41 -11.13 -3.55 -11.64
CA GLN A 41 -11.40 -4.19 -12.94
C GLN A 41 -10.53 -3.61 -14.07
N ILE A 42 -10.27 -2.30 -14.07
CA ILE A 42 -9.36 -1.67 -15.04
C ILE A 42 -7.93 -2.16 -14.81
N ALA A 43 -7.48 -2.17 -13.55
CA ALA A 43 -6.15 -2.65 -13.17
C ALA A 43 -5.93 -4.13 -13.54
N GLU A 44 -6.94 -4.97 -13.32
CA GLU A 44 -6.95 -6.38 -13.70
C GLU A 44 -6.77 -6.56 -15.21
N VAL A 45 -7.53 -5.83 -16.03
CA VAL A 45 -7.43 -5.90 -17.48
C VAL A 45 -6.04 -5.49 -17.95
N ILE A 46 -5.47 -4.42 -17.40
CA ILE A 46 -4.12 -3.94 -17.72
C ILE A 46 -3.07 -5.01 -17.40
N ALA A 47 -3.14 -5.60 -16.21
CA ALA A 47 -2.23 -6.67 -15.80
C ALA A 47 -2.37 -7.92 -16.68
N THR A 48 -3.61 -8.33 -16.97
CA THR A 48 -3.92 -9.51 -17.80
C THR A 48 -3.40 -9.33 -19.22
N MET A 49 -3.62 -8.15 -19.81
CA MET A 49 -3.16 -7.81 -21.16
C MET A 49 -1.66 -7.48 -21.23
N ASN A 50 -0.97 -7.38 -20.09
CA ASN A 50 0.42 -6.88 -20.01
C ASN A 50 0.60 -5.53 -20.71
N ASN A 51 -0.38 -4.64 -20.58
CA ASN A 51 -0.34 -3.35 -21.24
C ASN A 51 0.55 -2.38 -20.46
N SER A 52 1.85 -2.38 -20.77
CA SER A 52 2.83 -1.54 -20.10
C SER A 52 2.48 -0.06 -20.17
N ASP A 53 2.05 0.46 -21.33
CA ASP A 53 1.75 1.89 -21.48
C ASP A 53 0.60 2.31 -20.57
N ALA A 54 -0.48 1.53 -20.54
CA ALA A 54 -1.61 1.79 -19.65
C ALA A 54 -1.24 1.67 -18.17
N ALA A 55 -0.33 0.75 -17.82
CA ALA A 55 0.16 0.60 -16.46
C ALA A 55 1.01 1.79 -16.00
N HIS A 56 1.92 2.31 -16.85
CA HIS A 56 2.68 3.51 -16.55
C HIS A 56 1.76 4.74 -16.46
N GLU A 57 0.74 4.83 -17.32
CA GLU A 57 -0.23 5.91 -17.27
C GLU A 57 -1.07 5.89 -15.98
N ILE A 58 -1.55 4.72 -15.54
CA ILE A 58 -2.22 4.61 -14.23
C ILE A 58 -1.28 4.98 -13.09
N TYR A 59 -0.03 4.48 -13.12
CA TYR A 59 0.95 4.75 -12.08
C TYR A 59 1.23 6.25 -11.94
N LYS A 60 1.46 6.95 -13.06
CA LYS A 60 1.59 8.41 -13.09
C LYS A 60 0.32 9.09 -12.64
N GLN A 61 -0.86 8.60 -13.01
CA GLN A 61 -2.09 9.26 -12.58
C GLN A 61 -2.42 9.10 -11.09
N PHE A 62 -1.64 8.34 -10.30
CA PHE A 62 -1.71 8.44 -8.83
C PHE A 62 -1.33 9.83 -8.32
N GLU A 63 -0.59 10.64 -9.10
CA GLU A 63 -0.33 12.07 -8.84
C GLU A 63 -1.63 12.80 -8.42
N LEU A 64 -2.72 12.58 -9.15
CA LEU A 64 -4.02 13.22 -8.91
C LEU A 64 -4.62 12.89 -7.53
N ILE A 65 -4.31 11.72 -6.98
CA ILE A 65 -4.77 11.29 -5.65
C ILE A 65 -3.79 11.78 -4.59
N LEU A 66 -2.48 11.63 -4.83
CA LEU A 66 -1.43 12.01 -3.89
C LEU A 66 -1.37 13.53 -3.67
N GLU A 67 -1.74 14.34 -4.66
CA GLU A 67 -1.91 15.78 -4.47
C GLU A 67 -2.98 16.13 -3.40
N ARG A 68 -3.91 15.20 -3.11
CA ARG A 68 -4.90 15.37 -2.04
C ARG A 68 -4.37 14.98 -0.66
N TYR A 69 -3.11 14.57 -0.54
CA TYR A 69 -2.47 14.26 0.74
C TYR A 69 -1.99 15.53 1.46
N ASN A 70 -1.89 16.64 0.71
CA ASN A 70 -1.45 17.94 1.20
C ASN A 70 -2.42 19.04 0.76
N LEU A 71 -2.25 20.22 1.36
CA LEU A 71 -2.89 21.42 0.84
C LEU A 71 -2.29 21.83 -0.50
N PRO A 72 -3.08 22.42 -1.42
CA PRO A 72 -2.54 23.11 -2.58
C PRO A 72 -1.54 24.20 -2.17
N ARG A 73 -0.50 24.45 -2.98
CA ARG A 73 0.51 25.49 -2.70
C ARG A 73 -0.08 26.89 -2.51
N THR A 74 -1.22 27.15 -3.14
CA THR A 74 -1.93 28.44 -3.11
C THR A 74 -2.90 28.57 -1.94
N PHE A 75 -3.05 27.54 -1.11
CA PHE A 75 -4.01 27.56 -0.01
C PHE A 75 -3.62 28.59 1.05
N SER A 76 -4.62 29.33 1.53
CA SER A 76 -4.50 30.21 2.70
C SER A 76 -5.65 29.91 3.66
N GLY A 77 -5.34 29.72 4.94
CA GLY A 77 -6.32 29.36 5.97
C GLY A 77 -5.78 28.36 6.97
N SER A 78 -6.66 27.90 7.86
CA SER A 78 -6.38 26.80 8.79
C SER A 78 -6.86 25.48 8.22
N TYR A 79 -6.11 24.42 8.48
CA TYR A 79 -6.49 23.04 8.19
C TYR A 79 -6.17 22.16 9.40
N LYS A 80 -6.64 20.92 9.36
CA LYS A 80 -6.29 19.86 10.31
C LYS A 80 -5.52 18.78 9.58
N ASP A 81 -4.54 18.18 10.24
CA ASP A 81 -3.74 17.10 9.63
C ASP A 81 -4.60 15.94 9.09
N PHE A 82 -5.76 15.72 9.72
CA PHE A 82 -6.70 14.66 9.33
C PHE A 82 -7.59 15.01 8.12
N ASP A 83 -7.54 16.24 7.59
CA ASP A 83 -8.36 16.64 6.45
C ASP A 83 -8.05 15.79 5.19
N PHE A 84 -6.89 15.13 5.18
CA PHE A 84 -6.38 14.30 4.08
C PHE A 84 -6.55 12.78 4.32
N ASP A 85 -7.00 12.37 5.51
CA ASP A 85 -7.04 10.96 5.95
C ASP A 85 -7.85 10.06 5.01
N PHE A 86 -8.92 10.59 4.41
CA PHE A 86 -9.74 9.88 3.43
C PHE A 86 -8.92 9.46 2.21
N TYR A 87 -8.15 10.39 1.63
CA TYR A 87 -7.33 10.12 0.47
C TYR A 87 -6.15 9.21 0.81
N LYS A 88 -5.57 9.34 2.01
CA LYS A 88 -4.49 8.45 2.49
C LYS A 88 -4.93 7.00 2.56
N PHE A 89 -6.12 6.74 3.11
CA PHE A 89 -6.67 5.39 3.17
C PHE A 89 -6.97 4.84 1.76
N ILE A 90 -7.71 5.60 0.95
CA ILE A 90 -8.15 5.11 -0.37
C ILE A 90 -7.00 5.02 -1.37
N GLY A 91 -6.05 5.96 -1.33
CA GLY A 91 -4.84 5.92 -2.15
C GLY A 91 -4.00 4.68 -1.87
N HIS A 92 -3.82 4.30 -0.60
CA HIS A 92 -3.20 3.03 -0.22
C HIS A 92 -3.97 1.82 -0.78
N GLU A 93 -5.28 1.75 -0.56
CA GLU A 93 -6.11 0.62 -1.02
C GLU A 93 -6.05 0.45 -2.54
N LEU A 94 -6.18 1.54 -3.30
CA LEU A 94 -6.10 1.53 -4.76
C LEU A 94 -4.71 1.12 -5.25
N PHE A 95 -3.65 1.63 -4.63
CA PHE A 95 -2.28 1.34 -5.05
C PHE A 95 -1.91 -0.12 -4.80
N VAL A 96 -2.20 -0.64 -3.61
CA VAL A 96 -1.96 -2.07 -3.31
C VAL A 96 -2.79 -2.96 -4.22
N SER A 97 -4.05 -2.59 -4.47
CA SER A 97 -4.93 -3.28 -5.42
C SER A 97 -4.34 -3.33 -6.83
N PHE A 98 -3.74 -2.25 -7.31
CA PHE A 98 -3.08 -2.24 -8.61
C PHE A 98 -1.90 -3.23 -8.65
N PHE A 99 -1.03 -3.21 -7.63
CA PHE A 99 0.11 -4.11 -7.57
C PHE A 99 -0.28 -5.57 -7.31
N SER A 100 -1.41 -5.85 -6.66
CA SER A 100 -1.89 -7.23 -6.49
C SER A 100 -2.18 -7.91 -7.83
N PHE A 101 -2.78 -7.18 -8.78
CA PHE A 101 -2.99 -7.72 -10.13
C PHE A 101 -1.68 -7.96 -10.89
N LEU A 102 -0.74 -7.00 -10.83
CA LEU A 102 0.55 -7.16 -11.48
C LEU A 102 1.33 -8.37 -10.91
N ILE A 103 1.29 -8.57 -9.60
CA ILE A 103 1.91 -9.71 -8.92
C ILE A 103 1.22 -11.02 -9.32
N ARG A 104 -0.12 -11.06 -9.30
CA ARG A 104 -0.91 -12.23 -9.70
C ARG A 104 -0.59 -12.69 -11.12
N GLU A 105 -0.42 -11.73 -12.04
CA GLU A 105 -0.07 -11.98 -13.44
C GLU A 105 1.45 -12.09 -13.70
N ASN A 106 2.27 -12.15 -12.64
CA ASN A 106 3.73 -12.25 -12.71
C ASN A 106 4.41 -11.17 -13.57
N ARG A 107 3.89 -9.94 -13.55
CA ARG A 107 4.39 -8.78 -14.31
C ARG A 107 5.60 -8.13 -13.63
N TRP A 108 6.59 -8.95 -13.28
CA TRP A 108 7.74 -8.56 -12.48
C TRP A 108 8.54 -7.41 -13.11
N GLU A 109 8.87 -7.48 -14.41
CA GLU A 109 9.60 -6.39 -15.08
C GLU A 109 8.82 -5.06 -15.11
N LEU A 110 7.50 -5.13 -15.26
CA LEU A 110 6.65 -3.95 -15.22
C LEU A 110 6.61 -3.37 -13.79
N ILE A 111 6.44 -4.21 -12.76
CA ILE A 111 6.54 -3.79 -11.35
C ILE A 111 7.88 -3.08 -11.08
N ALA A 112 8.98 -3.62 -11.60
CA ALA A 112 10.29 -3.03 -11.46
C ALA A 112 10.37 -1.63 -12.09
N ASN A 113 9.92 -1.48 -13.35
CA ASN A 113 9.89 -0.18 -14.03
C ASN A 113 9.08 0.85 -13.24
N LEU A 114 7.86 0.49 -12.84
CA LEU A 114 6.96 1.40 -12.13
C LEU A 114 7.55 1.86 -10.79
N LEU A 115 8.02 0.92 -9.96
CA LEU A 115 8.52 1.26 -8.62
C LEU A 115 9.94 1.87 -8.62
N GLU A 116 10.64 1.89 -9.77
CA GLU A 116 11.87 2.67 -9.98
C GLU A 116 11.57 4.12 -10.32
N GLU A 117 10.35 4.41 -10.82
CA GLU A 117 9.89 5.76 -11.11
C GLU A 117 9.32 6.45 -9.85
N GLY A 118 9.67 7.73 -9.71
CA GLY A 118 9.00 8.64 -8.77
C GLY A 118 7.67 9.12 -9.33
N ILE A 119 6.77 9.52 -8.44
CA ILE A 119 5.45 10.07 -8.75
C ILE A 119 5.51 11.59 -8.50
N TYR A 120 5.00 12.41 -9.42
CA TYR A 120 5.07 13.87 -9.27
C TYR A 120 3.91 14.44 -8.42
N VAL A 121 4.21 14.90 -7.21
CA VAL A 121 3.26 15.57 -6.33
C VAL A 121 3.62 17.04 -6.25
N GLU A 122 2.86 17.87 -6.99
CA GLU A 122 3.15 19.31 -7.10
C GLU A 122 3.24 19.96 -5.72
N ASN A 123 2.30 19.65 -4.82
CA ASN A 123 2.18 20.27 -3.51
C ASN A 123 2.86 19.51 -2.37
N ASP A 124 3.87 18.70 -2.68
CA ASP A 124 4.70 18.09 -1.65
C ASP A 124 5.36 19.16 -0.77
N GLN A 125 5.18 19.03 0.54
CA GLN A 125 5.73 19.94 1.55
C GLN A 125 7.05 19.42 2.15
N ILE A 126 7.39 18.15 1.92
CA ILE A 126 8.54 17.49 2.54
C ILE A 126 9.78 17.62 1.66
N SER A 127 9.70 17.36 0.36
CA SER A 127 10.86 17.49 -0.51
C SER A 127 11.12 18.96 -0.86
N ARG A 128 12.38 19.37 -0.68
CA ARG A 128 12.89 20.66 -1.18
C ARG A 128 13.18 20.61 -2.69
N GLU A 129 12.98 19.46 -3.34
CA GLU A 129 13.41 19.18 -4.71
C GLU A 129 12.24 18.68 -5.58
N GLN A 130 11.77 19.55 -6.48
CA GLN A 130 11.07 19.21 -7.74
C GLN A 130 9.78 18.36 -7.63
N GLY A 131 9.23 18.08 -6.45
CA GLY A 131 7.94 17.42 -6.28
C GLY A 131 7.90 15.93 -6.62
N LEU A 132 9.04 15.25 -6.83
CA LEU A 132 9.05 13.80 -7.09
C LEU A 132 9.12 13.01 -5.77
N VAL A 133 8.09 12.20 -5.51
CA VAL A 133 8.00 11.33 -4.32
C VAL A 133 8.14 9.85 -4.70
N SER A 134 8.62 9.03 -3.77
CA SER A 134 8.66 7.57 -3.95
C SER A 134 7.29 6.93 -3.71
N PHE A 135 7.07 5.70 -4.20
CA PHE A 135 5.88 4.89 -3.90
C PHE A 135 5.60 4.74 -2.40
N ILE A 136 6.63 4.85 -1.55
CA ILE A 136 6.50 4.85 -0.09
C ILE A 136 5.52 5.93 0.40
N TYR A 137 5.47 7.07 -0.29
CA TYR A 137 4.59 8.21 0.01
C TYR A 137 3.11 7.84 -0.01
N VAL A 138 2.71 6.79 -0.73
CA VAL A 138 1.31 6.36 -0.81
C VAL A 138 0.82 5.82 0.54
N SER A 139 1.70 5.18 1.32
CA SER A 139 1.37 4.48 2.57
C SER A 139 1.43 5.40 3.80
N GLU A 140 0.82 6.58 3.72
CA GLU A 140 0.78 7.51 4.86
C GLU A 140 -0.20 7.06 5.96
N TYR A 141 0.09 7.53 7.18
CA TYR A 141 -0.72 7.27 8.37
C TYR A 141 -2.05 8.04 8.36
N VAL A 142 -3.11 7.38 8.81
CA VAL A 142 -4.50 7.89 8.84
C VAL A 142 -4.89 8.20 10.30
N LYS A 143 -4.85 9.48 10.69
CA LYS A 143 -4.90 9.92 12.10
C LYS A 143 -6.25 9.67 12.79
N LEU A 144 -7.36 9.84 12.08
CA LEU A 144 -8.70 9.66 12.62
C LEU A 144 -9.02 8.21 12.95
N LEU A 145 -8.36 7.25 12.30
CA LEU A 145 -8.57 5.83 12.63
C LEU A 145 -8.03 5.48 14.01
N ASP A 146 -6.92 6.07 14.43
CA ASP A 146 -6.43 5.91 15.81
C ASP A 146 -7.27 6.76 16.79
N SER A 147 -7.69 7.96 16.38
CA SER A 147 -8.62 8.77 17.19
C SER A 147 -9.93 8.02 17.48
N ARG A 148 -10.44 7.27 16.48
CA ARG A 148 -11.58 6.36 16.64
C ARG A 148 -11.31 5.26 17.65
N LYS A 149 -10.17 4.59 17.50
CA LYS A 149 -9.75 3.50 18.39
C LYS A 149 -9.70 3.96 19.84
N GLU A 150 -9.12 5.13 20.09
CA GLU A 150 -9.03 5.75 21.41
C GLU A 150 -10.42 6.13 21.95
N ARG A 151 -11.21 6.86 21.15
CA ARG A 151 -12.56 7.33 21.54
C ARG A 151 -13.51 6.19 21.86
N LEU A 152 -13.47 5.11 21.10
CA LEU A 152 -14.33 3.95 21.26
C LEU A 152 -13.74 2.86 22.17
N HIS A 153 -12.55 3.07 22.72
CA HIS A 153 -11.81 2.10 23.55
C HIS A 153 -11.71 0.71 22.88
N LEU A 154 -11.44 0.68 21.57
CA LEU A 154 -11.38 -0.57 20.82
C LEU A 154 -10.08 -1.32 21.11
N ASN A 155 -10.21 -2.58 21.49
CA ASN A 155 -9.07 -3.50 21.65
C ASN A 155 -8.63 -4.10 20.29
N GLN A 156 -8.49 -3.26 19.28
CA GLN A 156 -8.08 -3.64 17.92
C GLN A 156 -6.62 -3.23 17.70
N ILE A 157 -5.86 -4.05 16.98
CA ILE A 157 -4.44 -3.75 16.70
C ILE A 157 -4.35 -2.53 15.79
N SER A 158 -5.08 -2.52 14.67
CA SER A 158 -5.15 -1.41 13.72
C SER A 158 -6.54 -1.35 13.08
N ILE A 159 -7.23 -0.21 13.22
CA ILE A 159 -8.53 0.01 12.57
C ILE A 159 -8.37 0.03 11.04
N HIS A 160 -7.25 0.57 10.54
CA HIS A 160 -6.91 0.56 9.12
C HIS A 160 -6.93 -0.88 8.59
N ALA A 161 -6.22 -1.79 9.26
CA ALA A 161 -6.18 -3.20 8.88
C ALA A 161 -7.56 -3.86 8.93
N ASP A 162 -8.37 -3.53 9.95
CA ASP A 162 -9.69 -4.12 10.13
C ASP A 162 -10.67 -3.72 9.02
N ILE A 163 -10.62 -2.45 8.57
CA ILE A 163 -11.41 -1.97 7.43
C ILE A 163 -10.99 -2.69 6.15
N LEU A 164 -9.68 -2.72 5.84
CA LEU A 164 -9.16 -3.44 4.66
C LEU A 164 -9.57 -4.92 4.68
N ASN A 165 -9.41 -5.59 5.82
CA ASN A 165 -9.78 -6.98 5.96
C ASN A 165 -11.27 -7.21 5.73
N LYS A 166 -12.15 -6.38 6.30
CA LYS A 166 -13.60 -6.47 6.05
C LYS A 166 -13.91 -6.34 4.55
N ARG A 167 -13.35 -5.33 3.89
CA ARG A 167 -13.59 -5.01 2.47
C ARG A 167 -13.10 -6.10 1.52
N HIS A 168 -11.96 -6.72 1.83
CA HIS A 168 -11.35 -7.76 0.98
C HIS A 168 -11.69 -9.20 1.40
N THR A 169 -12.51 -9.39 2.44
CA THR A 169 -13.06 -10.72 2.81
C THR A 169 -14.58 -10.82 2.62
N GLN A 170 -15.27 -9.71 2.45
CA GLN A 170 -16.73 -9.65 2.33
C GLN A 170 -17.16 -8.85 1.09
N GLY A 171 -18.33 -9.18 0.55
CA GLY A 171 -18.94 -8.44 -0.57
C GLY A 171 -18.28 -8.68 -1.92
N GLU A 172 -18.60 -7.81 -2.89
CA GLU A 172 -18.15 -7.96 -4.28
C GLU A 172 -16.66 -7.64 -4.46
N LEU A 173 -16.11 -6.68 -3.70
CA LEU A 173 -14.69 -6.33 -3.78
C LEU A 173 -13.79 -7.53 -3.44
N ALA A 174 -14.17 -8.33 -2.43
CA ALA A 174 -13.45 -9.55 -2.06
C ALA A 174 -13.40 -10.62 -3.18
N LYS A 175 -14.32 -10.58 -4.15
CA LYS A 175 -14.30 -11.50 -5.30
C LYS A 175 -13.32 -11.04 -6.38
N VAL A 176 -13.08 -9.74 -6.47
CA VAL A 176 -12.18 -9.12 -7.45
C VAL A 176 -10.75 -9.12 -6.92
N ILE A 177 -10.58 -8.74 -5.64
CA ILE A 177 -9.30 -8.71 -4.94
C ILE A 177 -9.47 -9.41 -3.58
N PRO A 178 -9.24 -10.73 -3.51
CA PRO A 178 -9.26 -11.45 -2.24
C PRO A 178 -8.18 -10.93 -1.29
N MET A 179 -8.48 -10.91 0.01
CA MET A 179 -7.56 -10.41 1.05
C MET A 179 -6.14 -10.99 0.99
N GLN A 180 -5.98 -12.27 0.61
CA GLN A 180 -4.65 -12.86 0.47
C GLN A 180 -3.83 -12.20 -0.65
N GLU A 181 -4.44 -11.87 -1.79
CA GLU A 181 -3.76 -11.19 -2.91
C GLU A 181 -3.38 -9.75 -2.52
N PHE A 182 -4.27 -9.07 -1.79
CA PHE A 182 -4.00 -7.74 -1.25
C PHE A 182 -2.82 -7.76 -0.26
N MET A 183 -2.82 -8.70 0.71
CA MET A 183 -1.74 -8.85 1.69
C MET A 183 -0.40 -9.21 1.04
N ASP A 184 -0.41 -10.07 0.02
CA ASP A 184 0.80 -10.44 -0.71
C ASP A 184 1.42 -9.19 -1.38
N ALA A 185 0.59 -8.31 -1.96
CA ALA A 185 1.04 -7.07 -2.58
C ALA A 185 1.53 -6.02 -1.57
N ASP A 186 0.79 -5.81 -0.48
CA ASP A 186 1.16 -4.89 0.59
C ASP A 186 2.50 -5.32 1.24
N CYS A 187 2.68 -6.64 1.44
CA CYS A 187 3.94 -7.21 1.91
C CYS A 187 5.08 -7.03 0.89
N PHE A 188 4.80 -7.18 -0.41
CA PHE A 188 5.80 -6.98 -1.44
C PHE A 188 6.34 -5.54 -1.44
N LEU A 189 5.45 -4.54 -1.38
CA LEU A 189 5.81 -3.12 -1.32
C LEU A 189 6.62 -2.79 -0.06
N PHE A 190 6.25 -3.37 1.09
CA PHE A 190 7.05 -3.33 2.31
C PHE A 190 8.47 -3.88 2.09
N LEU A 191 8.61 -5.09 1.55
CA LEU A 191 9.91 -5.72 1.33
C LEU A 191 10.79 -4.89 0.41
N ARG A 192 10.23 -4.35 -0.69
CA ARG A 192 10.98 -3.44 -1.56
C ARG A 192 11.46 -2.21 -0.77
N SER A 193 10.59 -1.58 0.01
CA SER A 193 10.96 -0.38 0.79
C SER A 193 12.09 -0.66 1.78
N GLU A 194 12.07 -1.82 2.45
CA GLU A 194 13.12 -2.25 3.37
C GLU A 194 14.43 -2.56 2.64
N PHE A 195 14.35 -3.10 1.43
CA PHE A 195 15.54 -3.49 0.69
C PHE A 195 16.23 -2.29 0.05
N ILE A 196 15.50 -1.33 -0.53
CA ILE A 196 16.14 -0.16 -1.16
C ILE A 196 16.78 0.79 -0.13
N ALA A 197 16.25 0.84 1.10
CA ALA A 197 16.72 1.75 2.15
C ALA A 197 16.80 1.06 3.53
N PRO A 198 17.75 0.12 3.74
CA PRO A 198 17.77 -0.74 4.94
C PRO A 198 17.97 0.01 6.27
N GLY A 199 18.44 1.26 6.23
CA GLY A 199 18.64 2.14 7.40
C GLY A 199 17.71 3.36 7.47
N ALA A 200 16.74 3.52 6.56
CA ALA A 200 15.79 4.62 6.64
C ALA A 200 14.93 4.53 7.91
N SER A 201 14.49 5.71 8.38
CA SER A 201 13.56 5.82 9.51
C SER A 201 12.32 4.97 9.24
N GLN A 202 11.70 4.43 10.29
CA GLN A 202 10.43 3.72 10.14
C GLN A 202 9.32 4.64 9.58
N TRP A 203 9.44 5.94 9.80
CA TRP A 203 8.54 6.96 9.25
C TRP A 203 8.73 7.20 7.74
N ASP A 204 9.87 6.79 7.18
CA ASP A 204 10.22 6.95 5.75
C ASP A 204 10.08 5.62 4.99
N LYS A 205 9.22 4.71 5.46
CA LYS A 205 9.05 3.37 4.92
C LYS A 205 7.59 3.01 4.72
N TRP A 206 7.38 2.06 3.81
CA TRP A 206 6.05 1.52 3.56
C TRP A 206 5.55 0.79 4.80
N ILE A 207 4.32 1.07 5.21
CA ILE A 207 3.67 0.38 6.32
C ILE A 207 2.68 -0.63 5.74
N PRO A 208 2.93 -1.95 5.87
CA PRO A 208 2.02 -2.96 5.37
C PRO A 208 0.84 -3.12 6.33
N TRP A 209 -0.14 -2.21 6.25
CA TRP A 209 -1.30 -2.16 7.14
C TRP A 209 -2.05 -3.49 7.21
N SER A 210 -2.16 -4.20 6.09
CA SER A 210 -2.87 -5.48 6.01
C SER A 210 -2.16 -6.64 6.72
N LYS A 211 -0.88 -6.47 7.12
CA LYS A 211 -0.07 -7.55 7.72
C LYS A 211 -0.66 -8.12 9.00
N VAL A 212 -1.52 -7.37 9.70
CA VAL A 212 -2.23 -7.80 10.92
C VAL A 212 -2.98 -9.12 10.69
N TYR A 213 -3.48 -9.35 9.48
CA TYR A 213 -4.25 -10.54 9.10
C TYR A 213 -3.41 -11.61 8.39
N MET A 214 -2.11 -11.38 8.23
CA MET A 214 -1.24 -12.25 7.46
C MET A 214 -0.91 -13.54 8.21
N GLN A 215 -1.30 -14.67 7.63
CA GLN A 215 -1.07 -16.01 8.22
C GLN A 215 -0.15 -16.89 7.37
N LYS A 216 0.02 -16.54 6.10
CA LYS A 216 0.75 -17.33 5.10
C LYS A 216 1.86 -16.49 4.50
N VAL A 217 2.95 -17.17 4.14
CA VAL A 217 4.03 -16.58 3.34
C VAL A 217 3.50 -16.33 1.93
N PRO A 218 3.76 -15.15 1.32
CA PRO A 218 3.35 -14.86 -0.04
C PRO A 218 3.91 -15.87 -1.02
N ARG A 219 3.10 -16.29 -1.98
CA ARG A 219 3.47 -17.38 -2.90
C ARG A 219 4.77 -17.09 -3.65
N TYR A 220 5.00 -15.85 -4.07
CA TYR A 220 6.22 -15.47 -4.80
C TYR A 220 7.50 -15.71 -3.99
N LEU A 221 7.47 -15.63 -2.66
CA LEU A 221 8.63 -15.97 -1.81
C LEU A 221 8.84 -17.48 -1.72
N LEU A 222 7.78 -18.28 -1.70
CA LEU A 222 7.89 -19.74 -1.71
C LEU A 222 8.45 -20.25 -3.05
N GLU A 223 7.98 -19.67 -4.16
CA GLU A 223 8.46 -19.97 -5.51
C GLU A 223 9.90 -19.53 -5.71
N ALA A 224 10.36 -18.49 -5.01
CA ALA A 224 11.76 -18.07 -5.00
C ALA A 224 12.72 -19.12 -4.43
N SER A 225 12.25 -20.27 -3.94
CA SER A 225 13.13 -21.42 -3.69
C SER A 225 13.81 -21.95 -4.96
N HIS A 226 13.17 -21.74 -6.12
CA HIS A 226 13.71 -22.03 -7.44
C HIS A 226 14.45 -20.82 -8.01
N THR A 227 15.68 -21.04 -8.47
CA THR A 227 16.60 -19.99 -8.96
C THR A 227 15.96 -19.09 -10.01
N LYS A 228 15.28 -19.68 -11.00
CA LYS A 228 14.56 -18.95 -12.06
C LYS A 228 13.54 -17.94 -11.53
N TYR A 229 12.85 -18.23 -10.43
CA TYR A 229 11.85 -17.32 -9.86
C TYR A 229 12.49 -16.31 -8.91
N ALA A 230 13.51 -16.72 -8.17
CA ALA A 230 14.28 -15.82 -7.31
C ALA A 230 14.92 -14.68 -8.12
N GLU A 231 15.52 -15.01 -9.28
CA GLU A 231 16.15 -14.04 -10.17
C GLU A 231 15.15 -12.99 -10.68
N LYS A 232 13.92 -13.39 -11.01
CA LYS A 232 12.85 -12.48 -11.45
C LYS A 232 12.44 -11.47 -10.39
N LEU A 233 12.62 -11.78 -9.11
CA LEU A 233 12.24 -10.89 -8.01
C LEU A 233 13.32 -9.87 -7.65
N LEU A 234 14.54 -10.02 -8.15
CA LEU A 234 15.67 -9.17 -7.74
C LEU A 234 15.40 -7.69 -8.03
N ARG A 235 15.21 -7.33 -9.30
CA ARG A 235 14.96 -5.95 -9.73
C ARG A 235 13.64 -5.37 -9.17
N PRO A 236 12.50 -6.09 -9.19
CA PRO A 236 11.27 -5.63 -8.55
C PRO A 236 11.40 -5.37 -7.04
N LEU A 237 12.26 -6.09 -6.33
CA LEU A 237 12.56 -5.84 -4.92
C LEU A 237 13.70 -4.82 -4.70
N GLY A 238 14.29 -4.28 -5.78
CA GLY A 238 15.34 -3.28 -5.71
C GLY A 238 16.70 -3.82 -5.26
N ILE A 239 16.98 -5.10 -5.52
CA ILE A 239 18.22 -5.78 -5.15
C ILE A 239 18.92 -6.37 -6.38
N LYS A 240 20.24 -6.58 -6.28
CA LYS A 240 21.06 -6.94 -7.44
C LYS A 240 21.41 -8.43 -7.56
N ASN A 241 21.34 -9.18 -6.46
CA ASN A 241 21.75 -10.58 -6.43
C ASN A 241 21.04 -11.37 -5.32
N ILE A 242 21.10 -12.69 -5.45
CA ILE A 242 20.49 -13.66 -4.54
C ILE A 242 21.07 -13.56 -3.12
N ASP A 243 22.38 -13.33 -2.98
CA ASP A 243 23.00 -13.22 -1.65
C ASP A 243 22.45 -12.03 -0.86
N THR A 244 22.21 -10.91 -1.53
CA THR A 244 21.53 -9.75 -0.95
C THR A 244 20.09 -10.10 -0.54
N PHE A 245 19.38 -10.89 -1.36
CA PHE A 245 18.03 -11.35 -1.02
C PHE A 245 18.05 -12.19 0.26
N ARG A 246 18.93 -13.20 0.33
CA ARG A 246 19.08 -14.09 1.50
C ARG A 246 19.48 -13.32 2.76
N THR A 247 20.28 -12.27 2.63
CA THR A 247 20.76 -11.47 3.77
C THR A 247 19.71 -10.48 4.28
N ARG A 248 18.95 -9.83 3.39
CA ARG A 248 17.99 -8.77 3.79
C ARG A 248 16.62 -9.30 4.22
N LEU A 249 16.21 -10.47 3.71
CA LEU A 249 14.91 -11.05 4.02
C LEU A 249 14.70 -11.33 5.53
N PRO A 250 15.68 -11.88 6.28
CA PRO A 250 15.61 -12.00 7.74
C PRO A 250 15.33 -10.69 8.46
N ASP A 251 16.05 -9.63 8.10
CA ASP A 251 15.92 -8.33 8.76
C ASP A 251 14.56 -7.71 8.50
N ALA A 252 14.09 -7.75 7.24
CA ALA A 252 12.75 -7.27 6.89
C ALA A 252 11.66 -8.12 7.56
N SER A 253 11.83 -9.44 7.62
CA SER A 253 10.92 -10.37 8.33
C SER A 253 10.84 -10.02 9.82
N ASN A 254 11.99 -9.79 10.47
CA ASN A 254 12.04 -9.39 11.87
C ASN A 254 11.36 -8.03 12.12
N LYS A 255 11.57 -7.04 11.23
CA LYS A 255 10.89 -5.75 11.31
C LYS A 255 9.38 -5.89 11.15
N LEU A 256 8.93 -6.67 10.17
CA LEU A 256 7.51 -6.97 9.95
C LEU A 256 6.86 -7.64 11.16
N GLY A 257 7.58 -8.56 11.83
CA GLY A 257 7.13 -9.19 13.07
C GLY A 257 6.91 -8.21 14.22
N LYS A 258 7.77 -7.17 14.33
CA LYS A 258 7.70 -6.12 15.36
C LYS A 258 6.68 -5.02 15.06
N MET A 259 6.30 -4.82 13.80
CA MET A 259 5.27 -3.84 13.46
C MET A 259 3.95 -4.21 14.13
N PHE A 260 3.20 -3.23 14.63
CA PHE A 260 1.91 -3.42 15.28
C PHE A 260 1.91 -4.38 16.49
N SER A 261 3.09 -4.76 17.00
CA SER A 261 3.18 -5.48 18.26
C SER A 261 3.38 -4.48 19.38
N ASN A 262 2.41 -4.41 20.31
CA ASN A 262 2.48 -3.56 21.49
C ASN A 262 3.53 -4.08 22.50
N GLY A 263 4.80 -4.17 22.09
CA GLY A 263 5.92 -4.67 22.90
C GLY A 263 6.03 -6.19 23.02
N PHE A 264 5.07 -6.97 22.52
CA PHE A 264 5.15 -8.43 22.48
C PHE A 264 5.95 -8.91 21.26
N SER A 265 6.81 -9.91 21.45
CA SER A 265 7.53 -10.55 20.33
C SER A 265 6.57 -11.45 19.57
N TYR A 266 6.04 -10.99 18.44
CA TYR A 266 5.31 -11.85 17.51
C TYR A 266 6.30 -12.48 16.54
N SER A 267 6.14 -13.78 16.28
CA SER A 267 6.81 -14.44 15.17
C SER A 267 6.42 -13.73 13.88
N SER A 268 7.40 -13.40 13.04
CA SER A 268 7.12 -12.86 11.72
C SER A 268 6.15 -13.77 10.94
N PRO A 269 5.18 -13.21 10.20
CA PRO A 269 4.36 -13.99 9.28
C PRO A 269 5.20 -14.58 8.13
N LEU A 270 6.35 -13.98 7.83
CA LEU A 270 7.32 -14.47 6.86
C LEU A 270 8.19 -15.57 7.50
N ARG A 271 7.61 -16.74 7.72
CA ARG A 271 8.27 -17.95 8.24
C ARG A 271 9.00 -18.72 7.13
N ILE A 272 9.86 -18.03 6.39
CA ILE A 272 10.67 -18.61 5.31
C ILE A 272 12.13 -18.72 5.75
N ASP A 273 12.75 -19.87 5.50
CA ASP A 273 14.19 -20.04 5.69
C ASP A 273 14.91 -19.38 4.50
N PRO A 274 15.72 -18.32 4.72
CA PRO A 274 16.41 -17.62 3.65
C PRO A 274 17.36 -18.52 2.86
N SER A 275 17.90 -19.59 3.46
CA SER A 275 18.78 -20.53 2.75
C SER A 275 18.06 -21.25 1.62
N THR A 276 16.73 -21.31 1.66
CA THR A 276 15.92 -21.95 0.62
C THR A 276 15.82 -21.12 -0.65
N ILE A 277 16.01 -19.80 -0.60
CA ILE A 277 15.93 -18.91 -1.77
C ILE A 277 16.99 -19.33 -2.80
N ALA A 278 16.59 -19.64 -4.04
CA ALA A 278 17.45 -20.19 -5.09
C ALA A 278 18.30 -21.39 -4.65
N SER A 279 17.70 -22.30 -3.89
CA SER A 279 18.34 -23.58 -3.49
C SER A 279 18.07 -24.72 -4.48
N ARG A 280 17.09 -24.54 -5.37
CA ARG A 280 16.68 -25.48 -6.42
C ARG A 280 16.82 -24.85 -7.81
#